data_AF-A0A8H3SW32-F1
#
_entry.id   AF-A0A8H3SW32-F1
#
_cell.length_a   1.000
_cell.length_b   1.000
_cell.length_c   1.000
_cell.angle_alpha   90.00
_cell.angle_beta   90.00
_cell.angle_gamma   90.00
#
_symmetry.space_group_name_H-M   'P 1'
#
loop_
_entity.id
_entity.type
_entity.pdbx_description
1 polymer ?
#
loop_
_entity_poly.entity_id
_entity_poly.type
_entity_poly.pdbx_seq_one_letter_code
_entity_poly.pdbx_strand_id
1 'polypeptide(L)'
;MEKPSKSGRNECLPSTGPLYTILPSADLALTGRYPPKAFKSIERLKETIKATFITLEEHDIDQYLSLGSVSEQNLQHLVKDRQELCYPVRFTYFPDIETLIVKLAIQRQNVARMAFRREITSQLRIMSLDIEERPGLWPSMHVGPTGSVKEADDSWSHPLVEPRNKDWPRIVIESAVAESIPRLRQGASWWINNSNGQVRIVILISVHKESKRIVFEKYFPKPSVSSNTGTQLGTAYIPDLISTTEVCYGDDPPDVRGPSVTLEFQRLVGRKPLLSEKDVILWPELLLGIAEDIFEYDGFPPLRLARYSAPHMLTSHLNSGGAHTPNARWP
;
A
#
# COMPACT_ATOMS: atom_id res chain seq x y z
N MET A 1 -16.37 14.51 -61.59
CA MET A 1 -16.38 13.68 -60.39
C MET A 1 -14.92 13.54 -59.95
N GLU A 2 -14.41 14.57 -59.28
CA GLU A 2 -13.00 14.68 -58.88
C GLU A 2 -12.87 14.41 -57.37
N LYS A 3 -11.89 13.59 -57.00
CA LYS A 3 -11.51 13.34 -55.60
C LYS A 3 -10.60 14.48 -55.12
N PRO A 4 -10.80 15.01 -53.90
CA PRO A 4 -9.77 15.82 -53.27
C PRO A 4 -8.81 14.93 -52.45
N SER A 5 -7.52 15.07 -52.76
CA SER A 5 -6.41 14.66 -51.90
C SER A 5 -6.34 15.58 -50.68
N LYS A 6 -6.20 15.02 -49.48
CA LYS A 6 -5.65 15.74 -48.34
C LYS A 6 -4.50 14.93 -47.75
N SER A 7 -3.31 15.34 -48.17
CA SER A 7 -2.05 15.12 -47.47
C SER A 7 -2.09 15.92 -46.17
N GLY A 8 -2.14 15.22 -45.03
CA GLY A 8 -1.92 15.79 -43.71
C GLY A 8 -0.79 15.01 -43.08
N ARG A 9 0.41 15.61 -43.06
CA ARG A 9 1.54 15.12 -42.28
C ARG A 9 1.13 15.23 -40.80
N ASN A 10 1.00 14.11 -40.12
CA ASN A 10 0.99 14.09 -38.65
C ASN A 10 2.40 14.43 -38.19
N GLU A 11 2.64 15.70 -37.87
CA GLU A 11 3.79 16.11 -37.07
C GLU A 11 3.63 15.47 -35.69
N CYS A 12 4.49 14.50 -35.41
CA CYS A 12 4.63 13.90 -34.08
C CYS A 12 5.12 15.01 -33.14
N LEU A 13 4.25 15.50 -32.26
CA LEU A 13 4.68 16.36 -31.15
C LEU A 13 5.73 15.59 -30.32
N PRO A 14 6.87 16.20 -29.98
CA PRO A 14 7.83 15.57 -29.11
C PRO A 14 7.16 15.32 -27.76
N SER A 15 7.28 14.08 -27.27
CA SER A 15 6.85 13.70 -25.92
C SER A 15 7.55 14.60 -24.90
N THR A 16 6.86 15.64 -24.45
CA THR A 16 7.32 16.48 -23.35
C THR A 16 7.42 15.60 -22.12
N GLY A 17 8.64 15.45 -21.60
CA GLY A 17 8.91 14.73 -20.36
C GLY A 17 8.05 15.23 -19.19
N PRO A 18 8.04 14.52 -18.06
CA PRO A 18 7.15 14.83 -16.94
C PRO A 18 7.31 16.29 -16.48
N LEU A 19 6.19 16.98 -16.26
CA LEU A 19 6.12 18.37 -15.78
C LEU A 19 6.60 18.54 -14.32
N TYR A 20 7.17 17.50 -13.73
CA TYR A 20 7.57 17.41 -12.33
C TYR A 20 8.80 16.51 -12.18
N THR A 21 9.55 16.70 -11.10
CA THR A 21 10.81 15.99 -10.89
C THR A 21 10.58 14.57 -10.39
N ILE A 22 11.08 13.59 -11.16
CA ILE A 22 11.14 12.18 -10.78
C ILE A 22 12.46 11.89 -10.06
N LEU A 23 12.40 11.15 -8.97
CA LEU A 23 13.60 10.70 -8.24
C LEU A 23 14.41 9.72 -9.10
N PRO A 24 15.76 9.76 -9.05
CA PRO A 24 16.60 8.85 -9.82
C PRO A 24 16.28 7.37 -9.54
N SER A 25 16.25 6.54 -10.58
CA SER A 25 15.97 5.11 -10.44
C SER A 25 16.96 4.39 -9.52
N ALA A 26 18.23 4.81 -9.51
CA ALA A 26 19.24 4.24 -8.61
C ALA A 26 18.90 4.47 -7.12
N ASP A 27 18.37 5.64 -6.78
CA ASP A 27 17.91 5.98 -5.44
C ASP A 27 16.62 5.21 -5.11
N LEU A 28 15.66 5.18 -6.05
CA LEU A 28 14.42 4.42 -5.92
C LEU A 28 14.64 2.89 -5.83
N ALA A 29 15.73 2.37 -6.38
CA ALA A 29 16.10 0.97 -6.29
C ALA A 29 17.05 0.68 -5.10
N LEU A 30 17.55 1.72 -4.43
CA LEU A 30 18.58 1.65 -3.39
C LEU A 30 19.83 0.88 -3.83
N THR A 31 20.29 1.05 -5.08
CA THR A 31 21.40 0.25 -5.64
C THR A 31 22.71 0.41 -4.87
N GLY A 32 22.95 1.56 -4.23
CA GLY A 32 24.12 1.79 -3.39
C GLY A 32 24.14 0.96 -2.10
N ARG A 33 22.97 0.61 -1.56
CA ARG A 33 22.84 -0.26 -0.36
C ARG A 33 22.60 -1.71 -0.73
N TYR A 34 21.89 -1.96 -1.83
CA TYR A 34 21.52 -3.28 -2.31
C TYR A 34 21.95 -3.43 -3.78
N PRO A 35 23.25 -3.67 -4.02
CA PRO A 35 23.77 -3.76 -5.37
C PRO A 35 23.09 -4.89 -6.15
N PRO A 36 22.56 -4.62 -7.36
CA PRO A 36 21.90 -5.64 -8.16
C PRO A 36 22.86 -6.78 -8.54
N LYS A 37 22.41 -8.03 -8.35
CA LYS A 37 23.14 -9.21 -8.81
C LYS A 37 22.81 -9.46 -10.28
N ALA A 38 23.79 -9.89 -11.08
CA ALA A 38 23.56 -10.19 -12.49
C ALA A 38 22.45 -11.25 -12.67
N PHE A 39 21.43 -10.92 -13.46
CA PHE A 39 20.42 -11.90 -13.87
C PHE A 39 21.03 -12.91 -14.84
N LYS A 40 20.95 -14.20 -14.50
CA LYS A 40 21.54 -15.29 -15.29
C LYS A 40 20.51 -16.01 -16.13
N SER A 41 19.47 -16.52 -15.48
CA SER A 41 18.36 -17.22 -16.12
C SER A 41 17.14 -17.27 -15.18
N ILE A 42 15.98 -17.62 -15.73
CA ILE A 42 14.74 -17.80 -14.96
C ILE A 42 14.88 -18.98 -13.98
N GLU A 43 15.53 -20.07 -14.38
CA GLU A 43 15.77 -21.25 -13.54
C GLU A 43 16.60 -20.86 -12.31
N ARG A 44 17.66 -20.08 -12.49
CA ARG A 44 18.49 -19.63 -11.37
C ARG A 44 17.74 -18.68 -10.45
N LEU A 45 16.86 -17.84 -11.01
CA LEU A 45 15.97 -16.99 -10.23
C LEU A 45 15.01 -17.85 -9.39
N LYS A 46 14.40 -18.89 -9.95
CA LYS A 46 13.51 -19.84 -9.24
C LYS A 46 14.21 -20.50 -8.06
N GLU A 47 15.44 -20.98 -8.25
CA GLU A 47 16.26 -21.55 -7.17
C GLU A 47 16.50 -20.53 -6.05
N THR A 48 16.83 -19.29 -6.42
CA THR A 48 17.10 -18.21 -5.46
C THR A 48 15.85 -17.81 -4.69
N ILE A 49 14.70 -17.69 -5.38
CA ILE A 49 13.40 -17.43 -4.75
C ILE A 49 13.07 -18.54 -3.77
N LYS A 50 13.19 -19.82 -4.18
CA LYS A 50 12.92 -20.97 -3.31
C LYS A 50 13.79 -20.95 -2.04
N ALA A 51 15.10 -20.77 -2.20
CA ALA A 51 16.02 -20.74 -1.07
C ALA A 51 15.71 -19.58 -0.12
N THR A 52 15.45 -18.39 -0.66
CA THR A 52 15.10 -17.20 0.14
C THR A 52 13.77 -17.39 0.86
N PHE A 53 12.77 -17.97 0.20
CA PHE A 53 11.46 -18.24 0.79
C PHE A 53 11.58 -19.17 1.99
N ILE A 54 12.33 -20.28 1.87
CA ILE A 54 12.57 -21.22 2.97
C ILE A 54 13.23 -20.53 4.16
N THR A 55 14.22 -19.65 3.91
CA THR A 55 14.86 -18.91 5.01
C THR A 55 13.91 -17.90 5.66
N LEU A 56 13.03 -17.26 4.89
CA LEU A 56 12.03 -16.31 5.40
C LEU A 56 10.93 -16.96 6.26
N GLU A 57 10.71 -18.27 6.12
CA GLU A 57 9.79 -19.00 7.01
C GLU A 57 10.31 -19.00 8.45
N GLU A 58 11.62 -19.10 8.63
CA GLU A 58 12.25 -19.20 9.95
C GLU A 58 12.81 -17.88 10.47
N HIS A 59 13.42 -17.07 9.62
CA HIS A 59 14.20 -15.90 9.99
C HIS A 59 13.70 -14.62 9.31
N ASP A 60 13.85 -13.48 10.00
CA ASP A 60 13.64 -12.18 9.38
C ASP A 60 14.88 -11.76 8.57
N ILE A 61 14.92 -12.12 7.28
CA ILE A 61 15.94 -11.68 6.31
C ILE A 61 15.37 -10.69 5.29
N ASP A 62 16.21 -9.99 4.51
CA ASP A 62 15.70 -9.16 3.40
C ASP A 62 14.92 -10.03 2.39
N GLN A 63 13.63 -9.75 2.19
CA GLN A 63 12.76 -10.52 1.29
C GLN A 63 12.80 -10.04 -0.16
N TYR A 64 13.70 -9.10 -0.48
CA TYR A 64 13.83 -8.51 -1.80
C TYR A 64 15.12 -8.98 -2.48
N LEU A 65 14.99 -9.38 -3.73
CA LEU A 65 16.10 -9.72 -4.62
C LEU A 65 16.29 -8.58 -5.62
N SER A 66 17.47 -7.96 -5.63
CA SER A 66 17.85 -6.97 -6.65
C SER A 66 18.64 -7.64 -7.76
N LEU A 67 18.14 -7.56 -9.00
CA LEU A 67 18.68 -8.20 -10.19
C LEU A 67 19.02 -7.13 -11.23
N GLY A 68 20.24 -7.14 -11.76
CA GLY A 68 20.70 -6.23 -12.82
C GLY A 68 20.75 -6.90 -14.18
N SER A 69 20.84 -6.08 -15.25
CA SER A 69 20.84 -6.53 -16.65
C SER A 69 19.60 -7.34 -17.03
N VAL A 70 18.44 -6.96 -16.49
CA VAL A 70 17.16 -7.57 -16.86
C VAL A 70 16.55 -6.75 -17.98
N SER A 71 16.39 -7.33 -19.17
CA SER A 71 15.70 -6.69 -20.29
C SER A 71 14.19 -6.61 -20.07
N GLU A 72 13.52 -5.68 -20.76
CA GLU A 72 12.06 -5.57 -20.75
C GLU A 72 11.37 -6.86 -21.23
N GLN A 73 11.97 -7.57 -22.19
CA GLN A 73 11.47 -8.86 -22.67
C GLN A 73 11.48 -9.92 -21.55
N ASN A 74 12.55 -9.97 -20.76
CA ASN A 74 12.64 -10.86 -19.61
C ASN A 74 11.61 -10.51 -18.54
N LEU A 75 11.39 -9.21 -18.27
CA LEU A 75 10.31 -8.77 -17.37
C LEU A 75 8.93 -9.23 -17.88
N GLN A 76 8.62 -9.01 -19.15
CA GLN A 76 7.34 -9.41 -19.74
C GLN A 76 7.11 -10.91 -19.62
N HIS A 77 8.15 -11.72 -19.88
CA HIS A 77 8.09 -13.16 -19.68
C HIS A 77 7.82 -13.53 -18.22
N LEU A 78 8.52 -12.91 -17.26
CA LEU A 78 8.31 -13.15 -15.82
C LEU A 78 6.91 -12.75 -15.35
N VAL A 79 6.34 -11.68 -15.92
CA VAL A 79 4.97 -11.23 -15.59
C VAL A 79 3.94 -12.19 -16.18
N LYS A 80 4.11 -12.58 -17.45
CA LYS A 80 3.19 -13.48 -18.16
C LYS A 80 3.18 -14.88 -17.56
N ASP A 81 4.36 -15.44 -17.32
CA ASP A 81 4.55 -16.82 -16.87
C ASP A 81 4.87 -16.89 -15.37
N ARG A 82 4.38 -15.91 -14.60
CA ARG A 82 4.64 -15.75 -13.16
C ARG A 82 4.40 -17.01 -12.34
N GLN A 83 3.39 -17.80 -12.70
CA GLN A 83 3.05 -19.04 -11.98
C GLN A 83 4.20 -20.07 -12.02
N GLU A 84 5.06 -20.00 -13.04
CA GLU A 84 6.24 -20.85 -13.13
C GLU A 84 7.30 -20.55 -12.06
N LEU A 85 7.23 -19.38 -11.39
CA LEU A 85 8.10 -19.07 -10.26
C LEU A 85 7.75 -19.86 -9.00
N CYS A 86 6.58 -20.54 -8.96
CA CYS A 86 6.09 -21.39 -7.88
C CYS A 86 5.86 -20.70 -6.52
N TYR A 87 6.28 -19.45 -6.36
CA TYR A 87 6.12 -18.65 -5.15
C TYR A 87 5.48 -17.30 -5.47
N PRO A 88 4.65 -16.76 -4.57
CA PRO A 88 4.05 -15.46 -4.77
C PRO A 88 5.11 -14.35 -4.68
N VAL A 89 5.25 -13.60 -5.77
CA VAL A 89 6.19 -12.47 -5.87
C VAL A 89 5.50 -11.19 -6.35
N ARG A 90 6.16 -10.05 -6.12
CA ARG A 90 5.83 -8.74 -6.67
C ARG A 90 7.05 -8.15 -7.36
N PHE A 91 6.83 -7.41 -8.44
CA PHE A 91 7.91 -6.84 -9.24
C PHE A 91 8.00 -5.32 -9.08
N THR A 92 9.22 -4.81 -9.06
CA THR A 92 9.53 -3.40 -9.33
C THR A 92 10.65 -3.37 -10.36
N TYR A 93 10.50 -2.62 -11.44
CA TYR A 93 11.47 -2.58 -12.53
C TYR A 93 11.83 -1.15 -12.90
N PHE A 94 13.11 -0.92 -13.16
CA PHE A 94 13.64 0.36 -13.59
C PHE A 94 14.37 0.16 -14.94
N PRO A 95 13.77 0.56 -16.08
CA PRO A 95 14.31 0.27 -17.39
C PRO A 95 15.64 0.99 -17.68
N ASP A 96 15.80 2.22 -17.20
CA ASP A 96 16.99 3.06 -17.42
C ASP A 96 18.26 2.49 -16.79
N ILE A 97 18.11 1.67 -15.75
CA ILE A 97 19.21 0.95 -15.07
C ILE A 97 19.09 -0.56 -15.16
N GLU A 98 18.19 -1.07 -16.03
CA GLU A 98 17.88 -2.49 -16.25
C GLU A 98 17.78 -3.32 -14.95
N THR A 99 17.19 -2.72 -13.90
CA THR A 99 17.16 -3.31 -12.56
C THR A 99 15.76 -3.82 -12.24
N LEU A 100 15.66 -5.12 -11.99
CA LEU A 100 14.46 -5.79 -11.48
C LEU A 100 14.63 -6.08 -9.99
N ILE A 101 13.67 -5.61 -9.20
CA ILE A 101 13.51 -5.98 -7.80
C ILE A 101 12.36 -6.97 -7.70
N VAL A 102 12.65 -8.15 -7.18
CA VAL A 102 11.66 -9.21 -6.89
C VAL A 102 11.44 -9.25 -5.40
N LYS A 103 10.22 -8.92 -4.96
CA LYS A 103 9.80 -9.03 -3.56
C LYS A 103 9.07 -10.36 -3.37
N LEU A 104 9.49 -11.15 -2.38
CA LEU A 104 8.78 -12.36 -1.98
C LEU A 104 7.62 -11.99 -1.04
N ALA A 105 6.43 -12.51 -1.32
CA ALA A 105 5.25 -12.30 -0.48
C ALA A 105 5.05 -13.50 0.44
N ILE A 106 5.07 -13.30 1.76
CA ILE A 106 4.95 -14.39 2.73
C ILE A 106 3.61 -14.35 3.48
N GLN A 107 3.19 -15.48 4.05
CA GLN A 107 1.83 -15.64 4.56
C GLN A 107 1.47 -14.66 5.71
N ARG A 108 2.37 -14.44 6.66
CA ARG A 108 2.17 -13.49 7.78
C ARG A 108 1.84 -12.06 7.32
N GLN A 109 2.45 -11.62 6.22
CA GLN A 109 2.17 -10.32 5.62
C GLN A 109 0.78 -10.28 4.98
N ASN A 110 0.37 -11.38 4.35
CA ASN A 110 -0.97 -11.50 3.77
C ASN A 110 -2.06 -11.42 4.86
N VAL A 111 -1.86 -12.06 6.02
CA VAL A 111 -2.78 -11.98 7.16
C VAL A 111 -2.94 -10.52 7.61
N ALA A 112 -1.83 -9.81 7.85
CA ALA A 112 -1.84 -8.41 8.25
C ALA A 112 -2.62 -7.53 7.25
N ARG A 113 -2.30 -7.67 5.95
CA ARG A 113 -2.96 -6.95 4.85
C ARG A 113 -4.45 -7.26 4.76
N MET A 114 -4.83 -8.53 4.87
CA MET A 114 -6.23 -8.96 4.82
C MET A 114 -7.06 -8.41 5.99
N ALA A 115 -6.51 -8.43 7.20
CA ALA A 115 -7.20 -7.87 8.36
C ALA A 115 -7.38 -6.35 8.23
N PHE A 116 -6.35 -5.65 7.78
CA PHE A 116 -6.39 -4.22 7.51
C PHE A 116 -7.46 -3.88 6.45
N ARG A 117 -7.49 -4.61 5.33
CA ARG A 117 -8.51 -4.45 4.27
C ARG A 117 -9.93 -4.69 4.78
N ARG A 118 -10.12 -5.75 5.57
CA ARG A 118 -11.42 -6.10 6.16
C ARG A 118 -11.94 -4.96 7.02
N GLU A 119 -11.08 -4.38 7.87
CA GLU A 119 -11.49 -3.31 8.76
C GLU A 119 -11.94 -2.07 7.99
N ILE A 120 -11.14 -1.62 7.01
CA ILE A 120 -11.51 -0.48 6.16
C ILE A 120 -12.88 -0.71 5.54
N THR A 121 -13.08 -1.89 4.94
CA THR A 121 -14.33 -2.23 4.27
C THR A 121 -15.51 -2.26 5.24
N SER A 122 -15.29 -2.78 6.46
CA SER A 122 -16.31 -2.87 7.51
C SER A 122 -16.76 -1.49 7.98
N GLN A 123 -15.81 -0.61 8.33
CA GLN A 123 -16.14 0.73 8.81
C GLN A 123 -16.84 1.58 7.74
N LEU A 124 -16.39 1.50 6.48
CA LEU A 124 -17.06 2.20 5.38
C LEU A 124 -18.50 1.68 5.16
N ARG A 125 -18.74 0.38 5.37
CA ARG A 125 -20.09 -0.18 5.31
C ARG A 125 -20.97 0.32 6.46
N ILE A 126 -20.43 0.43 7.67
CA ILE A 126 -21.14 0.96 8.85
C ILE A 126 -21.52 2.42 8.64
N MET A 127 -20.66 3.21 7.99
CA MET A 127 -20.94 4.59 7.60
C MET A 127 -22.01 4.70 6.49
N SER A 128 -22.55 3.58 6.01
CA SER A 128 -23.60 3.51 4.97
C SER A 128 -23.19 4.14 3.64
N LEU A 129 -21.91 4.09 3.28
CA LEU A 129 -21.48 4.48 1.93
C LEU A 129 -22.05 3.52 0.90
N ASP A 130 -22.62 4.10 -0.16
CA ASP A 130 -23.07 3.34 -1.32
C ASP A 130 -21.91 2.53 -1.91
N ILE A 131 -22.24 1.38 -2.53
CA ILE A 131 -21.20 0.49 -3.07
C ILE A 131 -20.30 1.19 -4.09
N GLU A 132 -20.87 2.11 -4.86
CA GLU A 132 -20.16 2.88 -5.87
C GLU A 132 -19.25 3.96 -5.24
N GLU A 133 -19.55 4.40 -4.01
CA GLU A 133 -18.77 5.39 -3.26
C GLU A 133 -17.61 4.77 -2.46
N ARG A 134 -17.63 3.44 -2.28
CA ARG A 134 -16.61 2.73 -1.53
C ARG A 134 -15.37 2.53 -2.41
N PRO A 135 -14.16 2.82 -1.89
CA PRO A 135 -12.92 2.47 -2.58
C PRO A 135 -12.88 0.98 -2.91
N GLY A 136 -12.71 0.68 -4.20
CA GLY A 136 -12.62 -0.67 -4.73
C GLY A 136 -11.17 -1.11 -4.87
N LEU A 137 -10.97 -2.42 -5.01
CA LEU A 137 -9.67 -2.97 -5.39
C LEU A 137 -9.25 -2.39 -6.75
N TRP A 138 -8.00 -1.96 -6.86
CA TRP A 138 -7.42 -1.40 -8.07
C TRP A 138 -6.38 -2.37 -8.67
N PRO A 139 -6.00 -2.25 -9.96
CA PRO A 139 -4.81 -2.92 -10.46
C PRO A 139 -3.61 -2.73 -9.52
N SER A 140 -2.83 -3.78 -9.30
CA SER A 140 -1.64 -3.72 -8.45
C SER A 140 -0.43 -3.15 -9.20
N MET A 141 -0.33 -3.42 -10.51
CA MET A 141 0.82 -3.04 -11.33
C MET A 141 0.61 -1.68 -11.99
N HIS A 142 1.59 -0.80 -11.82
CA HIS A 142 1.57 0.58 -12.31
C HIS A 142 2.86 0.93 -13.04
N VAL A 143 2.74 1.76 -14.07
CA VAL A 143 3.86 2.28 -14.87
C VAL A 143 4.05 3.76 -14.56
N GLY A 144 5.24 4.11 -14.08
CA GLY A 144 5.67 5.47 -13.83
C GLY A 144 6.01 6.23 -15.12
N PRO A 145 6.15 7.57 -15.06
CA PRO A 145 6.43 8.39 -16.25
C PRO A 145 7.77 8.08 -16.94
N THR A 146 8.71 7.45 -16.23
CA THR A 146 10.01 7.02 -16.77
C THR A 146 9.98 5.60 -17.34
N GLY A 147 8.80 4.97 -17.42
CA GLY A 147 8.66 3.56 -17.78
C GLY A 147 8.99 2.59 -16.64
N SER A 148 9.39 3.09 -15.46
CA SER A 148 9.54 2.24 -14.29
C SER A 148 8.22 1.57 -13.94
N VAL A 149 8.27 0.32 -13.47
CA VAL A 149 7.08 -0.47 -13.12
C VAL A 149 7.14 -0.77 -11.65
N LYS A 150 6.01 -0.71 -10.95
CA LYS A 150 5.90 -1.23 -9.59
C LYS A 150 4.57 -1.92 -9.38
N GLU A 151 4.63 -3.03 -8.68
CA GLU A 151 3.46 -3.76 -8.24
C GLU A 151 3.22 -3.54 -6.75
N ALA A 152 2.02 -3.06 -6.43
CA ALA A 152 1.52 -2.92 -5.08
C ALA A 152 1.20 -4.29 -4.48
N ASP A 153 1.31 -4.32 -3.17
CA ASP A 153 0.81 -5.40 -2.35
C ASP A 153 -0.73 -5.35 -2.37
N ASP A 154 -1.33 -4.24 -1.96
CA ASP A 154 -2.74 -3.91 -2.20
C ASP A 154 -2.85 -2.44 -2.63
N SER A 155 -3.79 -2.17 -3.55
CA SER A 155 -4.11 -0.83 -4.02
C SER A 155 -5.62 -0.62 -4.06
N TRP A 156 -6.06 0.58 -3.69
CA TRP A 156 -7.46 0.98 -3.77
C TRP A 156 -7.61 2.33 -4.44
N SER A 157 -8.69 2.45 -5.19
CA SER A 157 -9.13 3.74 -5.72
C SER A 157 -10.64 3.80 -5.77
N HIS A 158 -11.16 5.00 -5.97
CA HIS A 158 -12.59 5.24 -6.13
C HIS A 158 -12.88 5.61 -7.59
N PRO A 159 -13.68 4.81 -8.32
CA PRO A 159 -13.90 4.99 -9.76
C PRO A 159 -14.84 6.14 -10.16
N LEU A 160 -15.63 6.73 -9.24
CA LEU A 160 -16.58 7.81 -9.60
C LEU A 160 -15.99 9.22 -9.46
N VAL A 161 -14.95 9.40 -8.62
CA VAL A 161 -14.37 10.73 -8.37
C VAL A 161 -13.39 11.13 -9.48
N GLU A 162 -12.93 10.18 -10.27
CA GLU A 162 -11.97 10.41 -11.34
C GLU A 162 -12.37 9.60 -12.58
N PRO A 163 -12.31 10.16 -13.80
CA PRO A 163 -12.50 9.36 -15.01
C PRO A 163 -11.64 8.12 -14.92
N ARG A 164 -12.14 6.96 -15.38
CA ARG A 164 -11.47 5.65 -15.44
C ARG A 164 -10.08 5.63 -16.11
N ASN A 165 -9.55 6.79 -16.50
CA ASN A 165 -8.31 7.06 -17.21
C ASN A 165 -7.23 7.70 -16.33
N LYS A 166 -7.34 7.67 -14.99
CA LYS A 166 -6.20 7.98 -14.12
C LYS A 166 -5.51 6.69 -13.70
N ASP A 167 -4.24 6.58 -14.08
CA ASP A 167 -3.41 5.39 -13.95
C ASP A 167 -2.97 5.07 -12.51
N TRP A 168 -3.45 5.77 -11.47
CA TRP A 168 -2.90 5.69 -10.12
C TRP A 168 -3.95 5.41 -9.05
N PRO A 169 -3.63 4.56 -8.05
CA PRO A 169 -4.51 4.35 -6.91
C PRO A 169 -4.43 5.54 -5.94
N ARG A 170 -5.45 5.71 -5.10
CA ARG A 170 -5.41 6.72 -4.02
C ARG A 170 -4.70 6.20 -2.79
N ILE A 171 -4.78 4.90 -2.54
CA ILE A 171 -4.20 4.24 -1.37
C ILE A 171 -3.39 3.05 -1.81
N VAL A 172 -2.22 2.92 -1.21
CA VAL A 172 -1.37 1.75 -1.34
C VAL A 172 -1.01 1.22 0.04
N ILE A 173 -1.13 -0.09 0.22
CA ILE A 173 -0.56 -0.80 1.37
C ILE A 173 0.60 -1.64 0.86
N GLU A 174 1.72 -1.53 1.55
CA GLU A 174 2.92 -2.34 1.34
C GLU A 174 3.30 -2.99 2.66
N SER A 175 3.61 -4.29 2.64
CA SER A 175 4.12 -4.97 3.81
C SER A 175 5.41 -5.72 3.54
N ALA A 176 6.23 -5.85 4.57
CA ALA A 176 7.46 -6.61 4.52
C ALA A 176 7.86 -7.11 5.91
N VAL A 177 8.96 -7.86 5.95
CA VAL A 177 9.64 -8.22 7.19
C VAL A 177 10.58 -7.10 7.65
N ALA A 178 10.96 -7.13 8.92
CA ALA A 178 11.81 -6.16 9.60
C ALA A 178 13.00 -5.65 8.76
N GLU A 179 13.83 -6.57 8.25
CA GLU A 179 15.05 -6.26 7.50
C GLU A 179 14.81 -5.51 6.19
N SER A 180 13.55 -5.44 5.74
CA SER A 180 13.16 -4.82 4.48
C SER A 180 12.58 -3.41 4.63
N ILE A 181 12.53 -2.83 5.83
CA ILE A 181 12.02 -1.47 6.08
C ILE A 181 12.58 -0.41 5.12
N PRO A 182 13.92 -0.33 4.87
CA PRO A 182 14.46 0.67 3.95
C PRO A 182 13.84 0.58 2.55
N ARG A 183 13.61 -0.65 2.06
CA ARG A 183 12.98 -0.90 0.75
C ARG A 183 11.49 -0.59 0.74
N LEU A 184 10.78 -0.82 1.85
CA LEU A 184 9.39 -0.39 2.01
C LEU A 184 9.25 1.13 1.91
N ARG A 185 10.09 1.88 2.64
CA ARG A 185 10.10 3.35 2.60
C ARG A 185 10.45 3.88 1.22
N GLN A 186 11.36 3.19 0.52
CA GLN A 186 11.64 3.52 -0.88
C GLN A 186 10.46 3.21 -1.81
N GLY A 187 9.70 2.15 -1.52
CA GLY A 187 8.41 1.89 -2.17
C GLY A 187 7.42 3.04 -2.00
N ALA A 188 7.29 3.60 -0.79
CA ALA A 188 6.47 4.79 -0.55
C ALA A 188 6.95 6.00 -1.39
N SER A 189 8.26 6.20 -1.49
CA SER A 189 8.85 7.23 -2.34
C SER A 189 8.49 7.01 -3.81
N TRP A 190 8.55 5.78 -4.32
CA TRP A 190 8.16 5.45 -5.69
C TRP A 190 6.70 5.82 -5.95
N TRP A 191 5.77 5.35 -5.09
CA TRP A 191 4.34 5.61 -5.23
C TRP A 191 3.99 7.09 -5.20
N ILE A 192 4.54 7.84 -4.24
CA ILE A 192 4.23 9.27 -4.06
C ILE A 192 4.87 10.11 -5.16
N ASN A 193 6.13 9.84 -5.51
CA ASN A 193 6.83 10.62 -6.51
C ASN A 193 6.29 10.33 -7.92
N ASN A 194 6.26 9.07 -8.36
CA ASN A 194 5.85 8.70 -9.73
C ASN A 194 4.36 8.93 -10.02
N SER A 195 3.53 9.07 -8.98
CA SER A 195 2.13 9.44 -9.14
C SER A 195 1.90 10.95 -9.18
N ASN A 196 2.94 11.77 -9.02
CA ASN A 196 2.82 13.23 -8.82
C ASN A 196 1.90 13.58 -7.64
N GLY A 197 2.00 12.83 -6.54
CA GLY A 197 1.15 13.00 -5.36
C GLY A 197 -0.31 12.58 -5.53
N GLN A 198 -0.65 11.83 -6.59
CA GLN A 198 -1.99 11.26 -6.77
C GLN A 198 -2.28 10.11 -5.79
N VAL A 199 -1.25 9.33 -5.43
CA VAL A 199 -1.34 8.41 -4.28
C VAL A 199 -1.38 9.26 -3.01
N ARG A 200 -2.51 9.23 -2.30
CA ARG A 200 -2.84 10.14 -1.19
C ARG A 200 -2.48 9.58 0.18
N ILE A 201 -2.43 8.27 0.32
CA ILE A 201 -2.00 7.55 1.53
C ILE A 201 -1.15 6.35 1.12
N VAL A 202 0.02 6.20 1.73
CA VAL A 202 0.78 4.95 1.71
C VAL A 202 0.88 4.44 3.14
N ILE A 203 0.48 3.18 3.37
CA ILE A 203 0.68 2.49 4.65
C ILE A 203 1.75 1.43 4.46
N LEU A 204 2.80 1.49 5.26
CA LEU A 204 3.82 0.46 5.36
C LEU A 204 3.53 -0.40 6.59
N ILE A 205 3.54 -1.71 6.44
CA ILE A 205 3.36 -2.68 7.53
C ILE A 205 4.61 -3.54 7.62
N SER A 206 5.40 -3.36 8.67
CA SER A 206 6.57 -4.21 8.94
C SER A 206 6.27 -5.19 10.04
N VAL A 207 6.44 -6.46 9.76
CA VAL A 207 6.28 -7.52 10.76
C VAL A 207 7.67 -7.94 11.23
N HIS A 208 7.86 -8.07 12.54
CA HIS A 208 9.08 -8.54 13.18
C HIS A 208 8.74 -9.81 13.94
N LYS A 209 9.11 -10.97 13.39
CA LYS A 209 8.75 -12.30 13.90
C LYS A 209 9.39 -12.54 15.26
N GLU A 210 10.70 -12.29 15.35
CA GLU A 210 11.51 -12.64 16.52
C GLU A 210 11.12 -11.85 17.76
N SER A 211 10.89 -10.54 17.61
CA SER A 211 10.46 -9.67 18.71
C SER A 211 8.94 -9.62 18.89
N LYS A 212 8.17 -10.33 18.06
CA LYS A 212 6.71 -10.23 17.99
C LYS A 212 6.22 -8.77 17.94
N ARG A 213 6.76 -7.98 17.00
CA ARG A 213 6.40 -6.56 16.80
C ARG A 213 5.82 -6.30 15.42
N ILE A 214 4.89 -5.35 15.33
CA ILE A 214 4.39 -4.84 14.06
C ILE A 214 4.51 -3.32 14.04
N VAL A 215 5.18 -2.79 13.02
CA VAL A 215 5.32 -1.35 12.83
C VAL A 215 4.48 -0.90 11.65
N PHE A 216 3.59 0.04 11.89
CA PHE A 216 2.80 0.74 10.88
C PHE A 216 3.40 2.13 10.67
N GLU A 217 3.70 2.48 9.42
CA GLU A 217 4.05 3.85 9.05
C GLU A 217 3.02 4.37 8.04
N LYS A 218 2.48 5.56 8.30
CA LYS A 218 1.56 6.25 7.39
C LYS A 218 2.25 7.44 6.75
N TYR A 219 2.17 7.52 5.42
CA TYR A 219 2.75 8.61 4.64
C TYR A 219 1.71 9.37 3.82
N PHE A 220 1.89 10.68 3.72
CA PHE A 220 1.22 11.52 2.73
C PHE A 220 2.21 12.07 1.69
N PRO A 221 1.71 12.43 0.50
CA PRO A 221 2.50 13.21 -0.44
C PRO A 221 2.68 14.64 0.07
N LYS A 222 3.94 15.10 0.09
CA LYS A 222 4.30 16.50 0.37
C LYS A 222 5.03 17.10 -0.83
N PRO A 223 4.58 18.26 -1.36
CA PRO A 223 5.33 18.99 -2.37
C PRO A 223 6.72 19.37 -1.84
N SER A 224 7.74 19.13 -2.65
CA SER A 224 9.12 19.55 -2.43
C SER A 224 9.56 20.39 -3.62
N VAL A 225 10.03 21.60 -3.34
CA VAL A 225 10.59 22.50 -4.34
C VAL A 225 12.11 22.32 -4.31
N SER A 226 12.70 21.86 -5.42
CA SER A 226 14.16 21.79 -5.56
C SER A 226 14.75 23.20 -5.46
N SER A 227 15.68 23.44 -4.53
CA SER A 227 16.29 24.76 -4.29
C SER A 227 17.48 25.06 -5.22
N ASN A 228 17.68 24.31 -6.31
CA ASN A 228 18.86 24.49 -7.14
C ASN A 228 18.64 25.52 -8.24
N THR A 229 19.37 26.62 -8.12
CA THR A 229 19.47 27.74 -9.07
C THR A 229 19.78 27.27 -10.48
N GLY A 230 18.88 27.55 -11.44
CA GLY A 230 19.27 27.77 -12.84
C GLY A 230 18.52 27.00 -13.93
N THR A 231 17.80 25.91 -13.63
CA THR A 231 17.07 25.14 -14.66
C THR A 231 15.66 24.77 -14.18
N GLN A 232 14.72 24.83 -15.12
CA GLN A 232 13.26 24.71 -15.00
C GLN A 232 12.78 23.90 -13.78
N LEU A 233 12.15 24.59 -12.81
CA LEU A 233 11.62 24.03 -11.57
C LEU A 233 10.45 23.07 -11.86
N GLY A 234 10.63 21.78 -11.59
CA GLY A 234 9.53 20.84 -11.37
C GLY A 234 9.26 20.69 -9.87
N THR A 235 8.00 20.76 -9.44
CA THR A 235 7.61 20.40 -8.06
C THR A 235 7.74 18.88 -7.91
N ALA A 236 8.64 18.39 -7.07
CA ALA A 236 8.66 16.97 -6.72
C ALA A 236 7.61 16.67 -5.65
N TYR A 237 7.13 15.44 -5.56
CA TYR A 237 6.45 14.94 -4.36
C TYR A 237 7.34 13.95 -3.63
N ILE A 238 7.46 14.14 -2.32
CA ILE A 238 8.21 13.26 -1.41
C ILE A 238 7.27 12.69 -0.34
N PRO A 239 7.58 11.51 0.21
CA PRO A 239 6.82 10.95 1.32
C PRO A 239 7.04 11.78 2.60
N ASP A 240 5.95 12.19 3.24
CA ASP A 240 5.93 12.82 4.56
C ASP A 240 5.38 11.82 5.58
N LEU A 241 6.21 11.44 6.56
CA LEU A 241 5.82 10.49 7.60
C LEU A 241 4.86 11.17 8.57
N ILE A 242 3.61 10.72 8.58
CA ILE A 242 2.54 11.31 9.39
C ILE A 242 2.46 10.66 10.77
N SER A 243 2.63 9.34 10.83
CA SER A 243 2.56 8.60 12.07
C SER A 243 3.30 7.28 11.98
N THR A 244 3.87 6.89 13.12
CA THR A 244 4.37 5.54 13.38
C THR A 244 3.59 4.95 14.54
N THR A 245 3.01 3.77 14.33
CA THR A 245 2.30 3.01 15.37
C THR A 245 2.99 1.67 15.51
N GLU A 246 3.29 1.26 16.73
CA GLU A 246 4.03 0.03 17.00
C GLU A 246 3.24 -0.88 17.94
N VAL A 247 2.94 -2.08 17.46
CA VAL A 247 2.32 -3.14 18.25
C VAL A 247 3.43 -3.98 18.86
N CYS A 248 3.53 -3.96 20.18
CA CYS A 248 4.53 -4.66 20.98
C CYS A 248 3.91 -5.93 21.57
N TYR A 249 3.60 -6.91 20.71
CA TYR A 249 2.89 -8.12 21.12
C TYR A 249 3.76 -9.06 21.97
N GLY A 250 5.09 -8.96 21.84
CA GLY A 250 6.04 -9.69 22.70
C GLY A 250 6.24 -9.10 24.10
N ASP A 251 5.68 -7.94 24.40
CA ASP A 251 5.76 -7.33 25.73
C ASP A 251 4.74 -7.97 26.69
N ASP A 252 4.95 -7.86 28.01
CA ASP A 252 4.03 -8.36 29.03
C ASP A 252 3.58 -7.23 29.99
N PRO A 253 2.32 -6.74 29.90
CA PRO A 253 1.31 -7.13 28.92
C PRO A 253 1.60 -6.58 27.50
N PRO A 254 1.01 -7.18 26.44
CA PRO A 254 1.07 -6.63 25.10
C PRO A 254 0.58 -5.17 25.04
N ASP A 255 1.27 -4.33 24.27
CA ASP A 255 1.02 -2.88 24.24
C ASP A 255 1.01 -2.34 22.80
N VAL A 256 0.38 -1.18 22.60
CA VAL A 256 0.41 -0.42 21.34
C VAL A 256 0.92 0.99 21.61
N ARG A 257 2.03 1.34 20.97
CA ARG A 257 2.71 2.62 21.12
C ARG A 257 2.44 3.52 19.92
N GLY A 258 2.25 4.82 20.19
CA GLY A 258 1.93 5.81 19.17
C GLY A 258 0.43 5.98 18.95
N PRO A 259 0.02 6.81 17.98
CA PRO A 259 -1.40 7.05 17.68
C PRO A 259 -2.04 5.83 17.01
N SER A 260 -3.37 5.75 17.04
CA SER A 260 -4.12 4.79 16.20
C SER A 260 -3.80 4.97 14.71
N VAL A 261 -3.89 3.89 13.94
CA VAL A 261 -3.71 3.99 12.48
C VAL A 261 -4.99 4.51 11.84
N THR A 262 -5.00 5.80 11.51
CA THR A 262 -6.16 6.49 10.93
C THR A 262 -6.00 6.67 9.42
N LEU A 263 -7.04 6.37 8.64
CA LEU A 263 -7.16 6.73 7.23
C LEU A 263 -8.19 7.85 7.08
N GLU A 264 -7.73 9.00 6.60
CA GLU A 264 -8.55 10.20 6.48
C GLU A 264 -9.61 9.98 5.41
N PHE A 265 -10.88 10.15 5.80
CA PHE A 265 -12.04 9.90 4.95
C PHE A 265 -11.92 10.65 3.63
N GLN A 266 -11.52 11.93 3.69
CA GLN A 266 -11.40 12.76 2.51
C GLN A 266 -10.32 12.27 1.53
N ARG A 267 -9.25 11.64 2.03
CA ARG A 267 -8.18 11.08 1.17
C ARG A 267 -8.58 9.72 0.60
N LEU A 268 -9.30 8.93 1.39
CA LEU A 268 -9.83 7.62 1.06
C LEU A 268 -10.95 7.69 0.01
N VAL A 269 -11.93 8.54 0.24
CA VAL A 269 -13.15 8.66 -0.57
C VAL A 269 -13.03 9.78 -1.61
N GLY A 270 -12.22 10.82 -1.36
CA GLY A 270 -12.02 11.92 -2.31
C GLY A 270 -13.01 13.08 -2.17
N ARG A 271 -13.89 13.06 -1.17
CA ARG A 271 -14.81 14.16 -0.81
C ARG A 271 -14.85 14.38 0.70
N LYS A 272 -15.38 15.53 1.14
CA LYS A 272 -15.60 15.77 2.57
C LYS A 272 -16.62 14.76 3.14
N PRO A 273 -16.48 14.36 4.41
CA PRO A 273 -17.46 13.51 5.07
C PRO A 273 -18.82 14.22 5.22
N LEU A 274 -19.89 13.43 5.16
CA LEU A 274 -21.28 13.82 5.36
C LEU A 274 -21.86 13.13 6.60
N LEU A 275 -22.70 13.83 7.36
CA LEU A 275 -23.48 13.26 8.48
C LEU A 275 -22.64 12.40 9.45
N SER A 276 -22.72 11.07 9.32
CA SER A 276 -22.10 10.04 10.17
C SER A 276 -20.74 9.55 9.66
N GLU A 277 -20.33 9.97 8.46
CA GLU A 277 -19.04 9.61 7.87
C GLU A 277 -17.89 10.26 8.63
N LYS A 278 -16.82 9.49 8.81
CA LYS A 278 -15.65 9.89 9.59
C LYS A 278 -14.43 9.14 9.11
N ASP A 279 -13.27 9.51 9.61
CA ASP A 279 -12.04 8.78 9.32
C ASP A 279 -12.15 7.32 9.76
N VAL A 280 -11.51 6.43 9.01
CA VAL A 280 -11.41 5.01 9.37
C VAL A 280 -10.28 4.87 10.37
N ILE A 281 -10.54 4.29 11.54
CA ILE A 281 -9.56 4.20 12.63
C ILE A 281 -9.33 2.74 12.98
N LEU A 282 -8.09 2.26 12.82
CA LEU A 282 -7.68 0.98 13.38
C LEU A 282 -7.20 1.21 14.81
N TRP A 283 -8.06 0.84 15.75
CA TRP A 283 -7.85 1.02 17.19
C TRP A 283 -6.78 0.07 17.74
N PRO A 284 -6.11 0.42 18.86
CA PRO A 284 -5.11 -0.43 19.50
C PRO A 284 -5.55 -1.88 19.73
N GLU A 285 -6.80 -2.09 20.17
CA GLU A 285 -7.35 -3.42 20.41
C GLU A 285 -7.42 -4.25 19.11
N LEU A 286 -7.72 -3.57 18.00
CA LEU A 286 -7.69 -4.21 16.69
C LEU A 286 -6.29 -4.57 16.24
N LEU A 287 -5.33 -3.68 16.46
CA LEU A 287 -3.95 -3.93 16.12
C LEU A 287 -3.37 -5.09 16.93
N LEU A 288 -3.75 -5.24 18.20
CA LEU A 288 -3.41 -6.40 19.03
C LEU A 288 -4.05 -7.70 18.50
N GLY A 289 -5.31 -7.69 18.10
CA GLY A 289 -5.95 -8.85 17.48
C GLY A 289 -5.31 -9.26 16.15
N ILE A 290 -4.84 -8.29 15.36
CA ILE A 290 -4.06 -8.55 14.14
C ILE A 290 -2.71 -9.20 14.49
N ALA A 291 -2.05 -8.74 15.56
CA ALA A 291 -0.79 -9.32 16.00
C ALA A 291 -0.97 -10.76 16.51
N GLU A 292 -2.03 -11.04 17.26
CA GLU A 292 -2.41 -12.40 17.67
C GLU A 292 -2.59 -13.31 16.45
N ASP A 293 -3.38 -12.88 15.45
CA ASP A 293 -3.59 -13.61 14.19
C ASP A 293 -2.29 -13.88 13.41
N ILE A 294 -1.24 -13.08 13.62
CA ILE A 294 0.05 -13.21 12.91
C ILE A 294 1.04 -14.07 13.69
N PHE A 295 1.13 -13.90 15.01
CA PHE A 295 2.19 -14.50 15.85
C PHE A 295 1.79 -15.79 16.54
N GLU A 296 0.49 -16.05 16.71
CA GLU A 296 -0.03 -17.29 17.32
C GLU A 296 -0.57 -18.26 16.24
N TYR A 297 -0.27 -17.99 14.97
CA TYR A 297 -0.76 -18.76 13.81
C TYR A 297 0.16 -19.94 13.44
N ASP A 298 -0.35 -21.18 13.58
CA ASP A 298 0.31 -22.43 13.17
C ASP A 298 -0.44 -23.21 12.07
N GLY A 299 -1.01 -22.53 11.06
CA GLY A 299 -1.27 -23.18 9.75
C GLY A 299 -2.70 -23.52 9.31
N PHE A 300 -3.77 -22.99 9.92
CA PHE A 300 -5.13 -22.98 9.33
C PHE A 300 -5.91 -21.74 9.81
N PRO A 301 -6.72 -21.07 8.98
CA PRO A 301 -7.36 -19.81 9.37
C PRO A 301 -8.37 -20.05 10.49
N PRO A 302 -8.28 -19.34 11.63
CA PRO A 302 -9.44 -19.20 12.46
C PRO A 302 -10.44 -18.36 11.67
N LEU A 303 -11.59 -18.93 11.32
CA LEU A 303 -12.84 -18.19 11.17
C LEU A 303 -13.30 -17.64 12.55
N ARG A 304 -12.36 -17.14 13.37
CA ARG A 304 -12.59 -16.67 14.73
C ARG A 304 -12.07 -15.26 14.89
N LEU A 305 -12.78 -14.29 14.31
CA LEU A 305 -12.88 -12.97 14.92
C LEU A 305 -14.35 -12.50 14.88
N ALA A 306 -15.22 -13.36 15.40
CA ALA A 306 -16.57 -13.01 15.87
C ALA A 306 -16.54 -12.49 17.33
N ARG A 307 -15.41 -11.93 17.77
CA ARG A 307 -15.26 -11.27 19.09
C ARG A 307 -15.02 -9.77 18.99
N TYR A 308 -15.36 -9.14 17.86
CA TYR A 308 -15.55 -7.68 17.83
C TYR A 308 -16.96 -7.33 18.34
N SER A 309 -17.12 -7.39 19.66
CA SER A 309 -18.05 -6.48 20.32
C SER A 309 -17.23 -5.25 20.63
N ALA A 310 -17.22 -4.24 19.75
CA ALA A 310 -16.62 -2.96 20.05
C ALA A 310 -17.56 -2.22 21.03
N PRO A 311 -17.27 -2.12 22.35
CA PRO A 311 -18.12 -1.38 23.27
C PRO A 311 -18.23 0.11 22.89
N HIS A 312 -17.23 0.65 22.18
CA HIS A 312 -17.23 2.03 21.68
C HIS A 312 -18.07 2.26 20.41
N MET A 313 -18.54 1.19 19.74
CA MET A 313 -19.46 1.30 18.58
C MET A 313 -20.94 1.15 18.98
N LEU A 314 -21.24 0.74 20.22
CA LEU A 314 -22.61 0.52 20.71
C LEU A 314 -23.18 1.68 21.55
N THR A 315 -22.42 2.75 21.78
CA THR A 315 -22.91 3.91 22.54
C THR A 315 -23.48 4.99 21.63
N SER A 316 -24.61 4.68 21.01
CA SER A 316 -25.57 5.71 20.59
C SER A 316 -26.97 5.15 20.66
N HIS A 317 -27.82 5.84 21.43
CA HIS A 317 -29.23 5.57 21.70
C HIS A 317 -29.53 4.58 22.83
N LEU A 318 -29.58 5.10 24.06
CA LEU A 318 -30.71 4.94 25.00
C LEU A 318 -30.37 5.75 26.26
N ASN A 319 -30.45 7.07 26.15
CA ASN A 319 -30.60 7.94 27.31
C ASN A 319 -31.47 9.13 26.90
N SER A 320 -32.73 8.83 26.58
CA SER A 320 -33.81 9.82 26.64
C SER A 320 -34.64 9.47 27.87
N GLY A 321 -34.42 10.24 28.93
CA GLY A 321 -35.20 10.15 30.16
C GLY A 321 -36.68 10.35 29.89
N GLY A 322 -37.48 9.47 30.49
CA GLY A 322 -38.91 9.62 30.64
C GLY A 322 -39.29 9.10 32.02
N ALA A 323 -39.09 9.94 33.04
CA ALA A 323 -39.59 9.68 34.37
C ALA A 323 -41.12 9.77 34.34
N HIS A 324 -41.82 8.64 34.25
CA HIS A 324 -43.23 8.56 34.55
C HIS A 324 -43.42 8.37 36.06
N THR A 325 -43.75 9.45 36.75
CA THR A 325 -44.34 9.44 38.09
C THR A 325 -45.82 9.02 37.99
N PRO A 326 -46.29 8.03 38.77
CA PRO A 326 -47.71 7.76 38.86
C PRO A 326 -48.34 8.74 39.87
N ASN A 327 -49.23 9.59 39.40
CA ASN A 327 -50.01 10.48 40.25
C ASN A 327 -51.31 9.77 40.64
N ALA A 328 -51.48 9.53 41.94
CA ALA A 328 -52.74 9.10 42.53
C ALA A 328 -53.53 10.33 42.97
N ARG A 329 -54.81 10.44 42.55
CA ARG A 329 -55.94 10.82 43.43
C ARG A 329 -57.29 10.68 42.71
N TRP A 330 -58.24 10.20 43.52
CA TRP A 330 -59.67 9.92 43.32
C TRP A 330 -60.49 11.19 43.03
N PRO A 331 -61.77 11.08 42.62
CA PRO A 331 -62.87 10.70 43.53
C PRO A 331 -63.44 9.30 43.35
#